data_AF-A0A1A8D8F8-F1
#
_entry.id   AF-A0A1A8D8F8-F1
#
_cell.length_a   1.000
_cell.length_b   1.000
_cell.length_c   1.000
_cell.angle_alpha   90.00
_cell.angle_beta   90.00
_cell.angle_gamma   90.00
#
_symmetry.space_group_name_H-M   'P 1'
#
loop_
_entity.id
_entity.type
_entity.pdbx_description
1 polymer ?
#
loop_
_entity_poly.entity_id
_entity_poly.type
_entity_poly.pdbx_seq_one_letter_code
_entity_poly.pdbx_strand_id
1 'polypeptide(L)'
;LKVAKDVSVRLHHELEKVEEKRTKTEEENEKLRQKLIEVEVTKQALQNELEKTKESQKRRGSKDIQKTDKKPAQTATEEENEDLKCQLALIKEEAVLMRKKTAKIDKEKDRLEQELQKYRSFYGELDSTHPKGEAGGPPTTRESELKLRLRLVEEEANILGRKIVELEVENRGLRAELDDLRGEGEGAGNSGCGATSGLGAGRGLGDDLTELRQQLQLVEDEAELLRRNLADAEDQNKKVTTELNKLRFKAGTHEGGARHGGGAAAMDGVKNEGLQEELKAARLQINDLSGKVMQLQYENRVLLSNMQRYDLATHLSLRPSPRDSDAESDAGGATSGRRESDEDSTSSRLIPPHRKREGPVGGESDSDEVRNNNGSSRCMTPTRGLYTPTGPEGSASSALARFLPGGRCSLRDRQQMIDIRAEAERLVRTIDRLIADTATIISEARVYVSNGDLMFGRGGEEGGEGDGSRIREHELLYRINAQMKAFRKELQAFIDRLEVPRLEDREAEEPLSMFQPIILLILILVLFSSLSYATIFKLVFLFTLFFVL
;
A
#
# COMPACT_ATOMS: atom_id res chain seq x y z
N LEU A 1 -18.12 -0.46 -3.11
CA LEU A 1 -17.49 0.81 -2.67
C LEU A 1 -16.69 1.51 -3.78
N LYS A 2 -15.65 0.87 -4.36
CA LYS A 2 -14.84 1.49 -5.45
C LYS A 2 -15.68 1.93 -6.67
N VAL A 3 -16.54 1.05 -7.18
CA VAL A 3 -17.45 1.38 -8.31
C VAL A 3 -18.38 2.56 -7.97
N ALA A 4 -18.93 2.59 -6.76
CA ALA A 4 -19.79 3.71 -6.32
C ALA A 4 -19.01 5.04 -6.25
N LYS A 5 -17.75 5.00 -5.84
CA LYS A 5 -16.86 6.17 -5.83
C LYS A 5 -16.55 6.65 -7.26
N ASP A 6 -16.24 5.74 -8.18
CA ASP A 6 -15.94 6.08 -9.57
C ASP A 6 -17.17 6.66 -10.30
N VAL A 7 -18.36 6.10 -10.04
CA VAL A 7 -19.64 6.65 -10.55
C VAL A 7 -19.92 8.03 -9.96
N SER A 8 -19.71 8.22 -8.65
CA SER A 8 -19.91 9.52 -7.99
C SER A 8 -18.98 10.60 -8.54
N VAL A 9 -17.71 10.27 -8.79
CA VAL A 9 -16.75 11.22 -9.37
C VAL A 9 -17.15 11.58 -10.80
N ARG A 10 -17.58 10.60 -11.61
CA ARG A 10 -18.03 10.85 -12.99
C ARG A 10 -19.27 11.75 -13.02
N LEU A 11 -20.28 11.45 -12.20
CA LEU A 11 -21.48 12.27 -12.09
C LEU A 11 -21.15 13.69 -11.64
N HIS A 12 -20.19 13.87 -10.74
CA HIS A 12 -19.81 15.20 -10.29
C HIS A 12 -19.17 16.03 -11.42
N HIS A 13 -18.28 15.43 -12.21
CA HIS A 13 -17.71 16.09 -13.40
C HIS A 13 -18.76 16.36 -14.49
N GLU A 14 -19.72 15.46 -14.68
CA GLU A 14 -20.82 15.68 -15.62
C GLU A 14 -21.73 16.82 -15.16
N LEU A 15 -22.06 16.90 -13.87
CA LEU A 15 -22.80 18.02 -13.29
C LEU A 15 -22.04 19.34 -13.43
N GLU A 16 -20.74 19.37 -13.14
CA GLU A 16 -19.89 20.55 -13.30
C GLU A 16 -19.90 21.07 -14.76
N LYS A 17 -19.78 20.16 -15.74
CA LYS A 17 -19.88 20.52 -17.16
C LYS A 17 -21.26 21.04 -17.56
N VAL A 18 -22.33 20.50 -16.98
CA VAL A 18 -23.70 20.97 -17.23
C VAL A 18 -23.91 22.35 -16.62
N GLU A 19 -23.40 22.59 -15.41
CA GLU A 19 -23.42 23.90 -14.76
C GLU A 19 -22.64 24.94 -15.56
N GLU A 20 -21.44 24.62 -16.04
CA GLU A 20 -20.65 25.53 -16.87
C GLU A 20 -21.33 25.86 -18.21
N LYS A 21 -22.00 24.88 -18.82
CA LYS A 21 -22.81 25.15 -20.03
C LYS A 21 -24.00 26.03 -19.71
N ARG A 22 -24.68 25.77 -18.59
CA ARG A 22 -25.82 26.55 -18.14
C ARG A 22 -25.43 28.01 -17.92
N THR A 23 -24.34 28.29 -17.19
CA THR A 23 -23.88 29.66 -16.95
C THR A 23 -23.55 30.40 -18.26
N LYS A 24 -22.83 29.75 -19.18
CA LYS A 24 -22.55 30.32 -20.52
C LYS A 24 -23.82 30.65 -21.29
N THR A 25 -24.80 29.74 -21.30
CA THR A 25 -26.09 30.00 -21.97
C THR A 25 -26.91 31.09 -21.28
N GLU A 26 -26.85 31.20 -19.95
CA GLU A 26 -27.50 32.27 -19.20
C GLU A 26 -26.87 33.65 -19.54
N GLU A 27 -25.54 33.73 -19.61
CA GLU A 27 -24.82 34.94 -20.03
C GLU A 27 -25.14 35.36 -21.48
N GLU A 28 -25.19 34.40 -22.41
CA GLU A 28 -25.60 34.68 -23.80
C GLU A 28 -27.04 35.17 -23.88
N ASN A 29 -27.95 34.58 -23.10
CA ASN A 29 -29.35 35.00 -23.04
C ASN A 29 -29.48 36.42 -22.47
N GLU A 30 -28.70 36.76 -21.43
CA GLU A 30 -28.67 38.11 -20.89
C GLU A 30 -28.12 39.13 -21.89
N LYS A 31 -27.06 38.80 -22.63
CA LYS A 31 -26.54 39.63 -23.74
C LYS A 31 -27.58 39.83 -24.83
N LEU A 32 -28.33 38.80 -25.21
CA LEU A 32 -29.40 38.90 -26.20
C LEU A 32 -30.56 39.78 -25.71
N ARG A 33 -30.94 39.67 -24.43
CA ARG A 33 -31.94 40.57 -23.82
C ARG A 33 -31.47 42.02 -23.83
N GLN A 34 -30.20 42.27 -23.53
CA GLN A 34 -29.63 43.61 -23.56
C GLN A 34 -29.62 44.20 -24.98
N LYS A 35 -29.22 43.41 -25.99
CA LYS A 35 -29.31 43.79 -27.41
C LYS A 35 -30.74 44.07 -27.85
N LEU A 36 -31.71 43.28 -27.40
CA LEU A 36 -33.12 43.49 -27.71
C LEU A 36 -33.61 44.83 -27.16
N ILE A 37 -33.23 45.17 -25.92
CA ILE A 37 -33.56 46.47 -25.31
C ILE A 37 -32.93 47.60 -26.11
N GLU A 38 -31.65 47.50 -26.49
CA GLU A 38 -30.95 48.51 -27.29
C GLU A 38 -31.63 48.73 -28.65
N VAL A 39 -32.03 47.65 -29.33
CA VAL A 39 -32.76 47.71 -30.60
C VAL A 39 -34.14 48.34 -30.41
N GLU A 40 -34.88 48.02 -29.36
CA GLU A 40 -36.20 48.62 -29.12
C GLU A 40 -36.08 50.12 -28.78
N VAL A 41 -35.06 50.52 -28.00
CA VAL A 41 -34.79 51.93 -27.70
C VAL A 41 -34.42 52.71 -28.96
N THR A 42 -33.53 52.18 -29.80
CA THR A 42 -33.14 52.83 -31.06
C THR A 42 -34.32 52.95 -32.03
N LYS A 43 -35.16 51.90 -32.14
CA LYS A 43 -36.41 51.92 -32.90
C LYS A 43 -37.36 53.00 -32.37
N GLN A 44 -37.56 53.09 -31.06
CA GLN A 44 -38.44 54.10 -30.46
C GLN A 44 -37.92 55.53 -30.69
N ALA A 45 -36.60 55.75 -30.61
CA ALA A 45 -35.99 57.03 -30.92
C ALA A 45 -36.20 57.43 -32.39
N LEU A 46 -35.99 56.50 -33.33
CA LEU A 46 -36.24 56.75 -34.76
C LEU A 46 -37.72 57.00 -35.05
N GLN A 47 -38.62 56.29 -34.38
CA GLN A 47 -40.06 56.50 -34.49
C GLN A 47 -40.47 57.90 -34.01
N ASN A 48 -39.89 58.37 -32.90
CA ASN A 48 -40.13 59.72 -32.38
C ASN A 48 -39.65 60.81 -33.35
N GLU A 49 -38.48 60.64 -33.98
CA GLU A 49 -38.00 61.58 -35.01
C GLU A 49 -38.89 61.58 -36.26
N LEU A 50 -39.43 60.41 -36.63
CA LEU A 50 -40.37 60.28 -37.74
C LEU A 50 -41.74 60.94 -37.42
N GLU A 51 -42.20 60.91 -36.18
CA GLU A 51 -43.40 61.64 -35.75
C GLU A 51 -43.18 63.16 -35.69
N LYS A 52 -42.03 63.62 -35.18
CA LYS A 52 -41.65 65.05 -35.20
C LYS A 52 -41.58 65.61 -36.62
N THR A 53 -41.01 64.86 -37.57
CA THR A 53 -40.97 65.26 -38.98
C THR A 53 -42.36 65.28 -39.63
N LYS A 54 -43.25 64.36 -39.24
CA LYS A 54 -44.66 64.37 -39.70
C LYS A 54 -45.49 65.51 -39.10
N GLU A 55 -45.32 65.85 -37.82
CA GLU A 55 -46.03 66.97 -37.19
C GLU A 55 -45.54 68.34 -37.70
N SER A 56 -44.24 68.49 -37.93
CA SER A 56 -43.68 69.70 -38.55
C SER A 56 -44.16 69.90 -39.99
N GLN A 57 -44.47 68.82 -40.73
CA GLN A 57 -45.15 68.92 -42.02
C GLN A 57 -46.63 69.33 -41.92
N LYS A 58 -47.35 68.93 -40.86
CA LYS A 58 -48.78 69.25 -40.67
C LYS A 58 -49.04 70.70 -40.22
N ARG A 59 -48.09 71.38 -39.57
CA ARG A 59 -48.26 72.78 -39.12
C ARG A 59 -48.07 73.85 -40.21
N ARG A 60 -47.77 73.46 -41.47
CA ARG A 60 -47.45 74.41 -42.56
C ARG A 60 -48.58 74.61 -43.60
N GLY A 61 -49.83 74.34 -43.26
CA GLY A 61 -50.96 74.52 -44.18
C GLY A 61 -52.23 75.06 -43.54
N SER A 62 -52.39 76.40 -43.46
CA SER A 62 -53.67 77.12 -43.67
C SER A 62 -53.51 78.67 -43.54
N LYS A 63 -54.09 79.38 -44.52
CA LYS A 63 -54.35 80.84 -44.78
C LYS A 63 -54.88 81.69 -43.59
N ASP A 64 -54.94 83.04 -43.52
CA ASP A 64 -54.82 84.22 -44.44
C ASP A 64 -54.84 85.56 -43.61
N ILE A 65 -54.39 86.70 -44.18
CA ILE A 65 -54.80 88.14 -43.95
C ILE A 65 -54.36 88.84 -42.61
N GLN A 66 -53.66 89.99 -42.52
CA GLN A 66 -53.96 91.35 -43.03
C GLN A 66 -52.77 92.35 -42.86
N LYS A 67 -52.78 93.40 -43.69
CA LYS A 67 -51.83 94.53 -43.90
C LYS A 67 -51.22 95.19 -42.63
N THR A 68 -49.96 95.65 -42.73
CA THR A 68 -49.58 97.09 -42.82
C THR A 68 -48.06 97.30 -42.96
N ASP A 69 -47.70 97.94 -44.08
CA ASP A 69 -46.79 99.08 -44.23
C ASP A 69 -45.25 98.97 -44.06
N LYS A 70 -44.59 99.60 -45.05
CA LYS A 70 -43.22 100.14 -45.11
C LYS A 70 -42.04 99.24 -45.56
N LYS A 71 -41.68 99.46 -46.83
CA LYS A 71 -40.39 99.24 -47.51
C LYS A 71 -39.19 99.52 -46.57
N PRO A 72 -38.22 98.59 -46.44
CA PRO A 72 -37.30 98.22 -47.52
C PRO A 72 -37.18 96.70 -47.70
N ALA A 73 -38.30 95.97 -47.72
CA ALA A 73 -38.29 94.50 -47.74
C ALA A 73 -38.24 93.87 -49.14
N GLN A 74 -38.44 94.64 -50.22
CA GLN A 74 -38.75 94.07 -51.54
C GLN A 74 -37.59 93.27 -52.15
N THR A 75 -36.34 93.73 -52.01
CA THR A 75 -35.16 93.01 -52.52
C THR A 75 -34.79 91.80 -51.68
N ALA A 76 -34.93 91.89 -50.35
CA ALA A 76 -34.68 90.77 -49.43
C ALA A 76 -35.72 89.66 -49.60
N THR A 77 -37.00 90.01 -49.77
CA THR A 77 -38.05 89.01 -50.05
C THR A 77 -37.94 88.41 -51.46
N GLU A 78 -37.36 89.14 -52.42
CA GLU A 78 -37.09 88.61 -53.77
C GLU A 78 -35.91 87.64 -53.73
N GLU A 79 -34.82 87.96 -53.03
CA GLU A 79 -33.66 87.08 -52.82
C GLU A 79 -34.03 85.82 -52.03
N GLU A 80 -34.80 85.94 -50.94
CA GLU A 80 -35.36 84.79 -50.22
C GLU A 80 -36.29 83.94 -51.11
N ASN A 81 -37.03 84.55 -52.04
CA ASN A 81 -37.84 83.81 -53.02
C ASN A 81 -36.99 83.07 -54.04
N GLU A 82 -35.89 83.66 -54.51
CA GLU A 82 -34.94 82.98 -55.41
C GLU A 82 -34.18 81.86 -54.69
N ASP A 83 -33.77 82.06 -53.43
CA ASP A 83 -33.16 81.02 -52.59
C ASP A 83 -34.13 79.87 -52.33
N LEU A 84 -35.40 80.15 -52.02
CA LEU A 84 -36.42 79.13 -51.86
C LEU A 84 -36.68 78.36 -53.18
N LYS A 85 -36.63 79.04 -54.33
CA LYS A 85 -36.72 78.37 -55.65
C LYS A 85 -35.50 77.49 -55.91
N CYS A 86 -34.30 77.94 -55.58
CA CYS A 86 -33.07 77.16 -55.68
C CYS A 86 -33.10 75.92 -54.77
N GLN A 87 -33.48 76.09 -53.49
CA GLN A 87 -33.66 74.97 -52.57
C GLN A 87 -34.73 73.99 -53.07
N LEU A 88 -35.85 74.50 -53.60
CA LEU A 88 -36.89 73.66 -54.18
C LEU A 88 -36.39 72.90 -55.42
N ALA A 89 -35.54 73.51 -56.25
CA ALA A 89 -34.92 72.85 -57.39
C ALA A 89 -33.97 71.72 -56.94
N LEU A 90 -33.14 71.96 -55.93
CA LEU A 90 -32.25 70.96 -55.34
C LEU A 90 -33.04 69.78 -54.74
N ILE A 91 -34.09 70.06 -53.96
CA ILE A 91 -34.96 69.01 -53.39
C ILE A 91 -35.65 68.22 -54.52
N LYS A 92 -36.08 68.87 -55.61
CA LYS A 92 -36.67 68.18 -56.76
C LYS A 92 -35.66 67.29 -57.46
N GLU A 93 -34.43 67.75 -57.66
CA GLU A 93 -33.36 66.97 -58.25
C GLU A 93 -32.99 65.76 -57.35
N GLU A 94 -32.86 65.98 -56.05
CA GLU A 94 -32.63 64.92 -55.07
C GLU A 94 -33.77 63.90 -55.08
N ALA A 95 -35.03 64.33 -55.15
CA ALA A 95 -36.18 63.43 -55.25
C ALA A 95 -36.18 62.62 -56.56
N VAL A 96 -35.71 63.20 -57.68
CA VAL A 96 -35.53 62.46 -58.94
C VAL A 96 -34.40 61.45 -58.81
N LEU A 97 -33.28 61.83 -58.18
CA LEU A 97 -32.14 60.96 -57.93
C LEU A 97 -32.54 59.77 -57.03
N MET A 98 -33.30 60.03 -55.97
CA MET A 98 -33.81 58.99 -55.06
C MET A 98 -34.76 58.04 -55.80
N ARG A 99 -35.72 58.56 -56.59
CA ARG A 99 -36.56 57.72 -57.45
C ARG A 99 -35.74 56.82 -58.40
N LYS A 100 -34.66 57.36 -58.97
CA LYS A 100 -33.73 56.59 -59.82
C LYS A 100 -32.97 55.51 -59.03
N LYS A 101 -32.55 55.79 -57.80
CA LYS A 101 -31.90 54.81 -56.91
C LYS A 101 -32.88 53.70 -56.50
N THR A 102 -34.09 54.05 -56.09
CA THR A 102 -35.14 53.08 -55.77
C THR A 102 -35.43 52.15 -56.95
N ALA A 103 -35.58 52.70 -58.16
CA ALA A 103 -35.78 51.88 -59.36
C ALA A 103 -34.59 50.97 -59.71
N LYS A 104 -33.37 51.30 -59.27
CA LYS A 104 -32.21 50.39 -59.38
C LYS A 104 -32.27 49.28 -58.34
N ILE A 105 -32.57 49.64 -57.08
CA ILE A 105 -32.75 48.69 -55.98
C ILE A 105 -33.87 47.70 -56.29
N ASP A 106 -35.00 48.15 -56.85
CA ASP A 106 -36.11 47.27 -57.24
C ASP A 106 -35.65 46.26 -58.31
N LYS A 107 -34.88 46.70 -59.31
CA LYS A 107 -34.31 45.79 -60.31
C LYS A 107 -33.30 44.81 -59.73
N GLU A 108 -32.48 45.23 -58.77
CA GLU A 108 -31.53 44.36 -58.07
C GLU A 108 -32.25 43.38 -57.16
N LYS A 109 -33.30 43.83 -56.47
CA LYS A 109 -34.21 42.99 -55.69
C LYS A 109 -34.85 41.92 -56.58
N ASP A 110 -35.43 42.30 -57.72
CA ASP A 110 -36.04 41.34 -58.65
C ASP A 110 -35.02 40.31 -59.16
N ARG A 111 -33.76 40.73 -59.41
CA ARG A 111 -32.67 39.81 -59.80
C ARG A 111 -32.30 38.85 -58.67
N LEU A 112 -32.16 39.36 -57.44
CA LEU A 112 -31.86 38.54 -56.26
C LEU A 112 -33.02 37.59 -55.93
N GLU A 113 -34.27 38.02 -56.10
CA GLU A 113 -35.46 37.17 -55.97
C GLU A 113 -35.46 36.05 -57.02
N GLN A 114 -35.06 36.33 -58.27
CA GLN A 114 -34.89 35.31 -59.30
C GLN A 114 -33.75 34.33 -58.97
N GLU A 115 -32.62 34.81 -58.45
CA GLU A 115 -31.53 33.95 -57.98
C GLU A 115 -31.98 33.09 -56.80
N LEU A 116 -32.66 33.67 -55.82
CA LEU A 116 -33.27 32.93 -54.71
C LEU A 116 -34.28 31.90 -55.22
N GLN A 117 -35.10 32.22 -56.21
CA GLN A 117 -36.04 31.27 -56.81
C GLN A 117 -35.30 30.13 -57.52
N LYS A 118 -34.18 30.42 -58.20
CA LYS A 118 -33.30 29.38 -58.76
C LYS A 118 -32.74 28.50 -57.64
N TYR A 119 -32.20 29.09 -56.56
CA TYR A 119 -31.72 28.33 -55.41
C TYR A 119 -32.83 27.48 -54.78
N ARG A 120 -34.05 28.01 -54.59
CA ARG A 120 -35.22 27.27 -54.13
C ARG A 120 -35.57 26.11 -55.07
N SER A 121 -35.45 26.30 -56.38
CA SER A 121 -35.71 25.23 -57.36
C SER A 121 -34.63 24.14 -57.35
N PHE A 122 -33.37 24.49 -57.06
CA PHE A 122 -32.27 23.53 -56.99
C PHE A 122 -32.22 22.79 -55.64
N TYR A 123 -32.55 23.45 -54.54
CA TYR A 123 -32.29 22.97 -53.18
C TYR A 123 -33.52 22.82 -52.29
N GLY A 124 -34.71 23.26 -52.73
CA GLY A 124 -35.95 23.22 -51.96
C GLY A 124 -36.24 24.51 -51.18
N GLU A 125 -37.50 24.70 -50.76
CA GLU A 125 -37.98 25.85 -50.01
C GLU A 125 -37.94 25.56 -48.50
N LEU A 126 -37.20 26.38 -47.72
CA LEU A 126 -36.90 26.13 -46.30
C LEU A 126 -37.92 26.72 -45.31
N ASP A 127 -38.87 27.55 -45.77
CA ASP A 127 -39.85 28.20 -44.89
C ASP A 127 -41.23 27.53 -45.01
N SER A 128 -41.44 26.46 -44.24
CA SER A 128 -42.79 26.10 -43.79
C SER A 128 -42.77 25.91 -42.28
N THR A 129 -43.44 26.81 -41.58
CA THR A 129 -43.61 26.79 -40.13
C THR A 129 -44.64 25.71 -39.78
N HIS A 130 -44.22 24.47 -39.53
CA HIS A 130 -44.91 23.50 -38.64
C HIS A 130 -43.93 22.43 -38.11
N PRO A 131 -44.19 21.85 -36.92
CA PRO A 131 -43.16 21.26 -36.07
C PRO A 131 -42.89 19.77 -36.37
N LYS A 132 -41.65 19.39 -36.07
CA LYS A 132 -41.02 18.05 -36.11
C LYS A 132 -40.34 17.68 -37.44
N GLY A 133 -39.04 17.97 -37.46
CA GLY A 133 -38.02 16.93 -37.58
C GLY A 133 -37.88 16.25 -38.93
N GLU A 134 -36.89 16.75 -39.67
CA GLU A 134 -36.22 16.13 -40.83
C GLU A 134 -37.04 15.91 -42.11
N ALA A 135 -36.43 16.32 -43.22
CA ALA A 135 -36.77 16.00 -44.61
C ALA A 135 -37.88 16.84 -45.28
N GLY A 136 -37.63 18.15 -45.42
CA GLY A 136 -38.25 18.99 -46.46
C GLY A 136 -37.36 19.03 -47.71
N GLY A 137 -37.33 17.96 -48.50
CA GLY A 137 -36.58 17.90 -49.76
C GLY A 137 -37.38 17.21 -50.87
N PRO A 138 -37.05 17.45 -52.16
CA PRO A 138 -37.71 16.81 -53.30
C PRO A 138 -37.78 15.28 -53.16
N PRO A 139 -38.81 14.59 -53.69
CA PRO A 139 -39.00 13.15 -53.49
C PRO A 139 -37.79 12.30 -53.91
N THR A 140 -37.03 12.77 -54.91
CA THR A 140 -35.80 12.13 -55.40
C THR A 140 -34.62 12.24 -54.42
N THR A 141 -34.50 13.36 -53.69
CA THR A 141 -33.48 13.55 -52.65
C THR A 141 -33.83 12.78 -51.38
N ARG A 142 -35.12 12.72 -51.04
CA ARG A 142 -35.62 11.88 -49.95
C ARG A 142 -35.38 10.39 -50.23
N GLU A 143 -35.61 9.96 -51.47
CA GLU A 143 -35.38 8.57 -51.89
C GLU A 143 -33.89 8.20 -51.80
N SER A 144 -32.98 9.09 -52.25
CA SER A 144 -31.55 8.83 -52.16
C SER A 144 -31.02 8.85 -50.72
N GLU A 145 -31.53 9.73 -49.86
CA GLU A 145 -31.19 9.77 -48.44
C GLU A 145 -31.67 8.51 -47.71
N LEU A 146 -32.91 8.09 -47.91
CA LEU A 146 -33.45 6.86 -47.31
C LEU A 146 -32.70 5.62 -47.82
N LYS A 147 -32.32 5.59 -49.10
CA LYS A 147 -31.51 4.51 -49.68
C LYS A 147 -30.10 4.46 -49.08
N LEU A 148 -29.50 5.61 -48.76
CA LEU A 148 -28.23 5.67 -48.05
C LEU A 148 -28.37 5.18 -46.61
N ARG A 149 -29.39 5.65 -45.87
CA ARG A 149 -29.67 5.18 -44.49
C ARG A 149 -29.91 3.67 -44.47
N LEU A 150 -30.68 3.13 -45.41
CA LEU A 150 -30.91 1.70 -45.54
C LEU A 150 -29.61 0.94 -45.77
N ARG A 151 -28.75 1.38 -46.70
CA ARG A 151 -27.43 0.77 -46.93
C ARG A 151 -26.54 0.79 -45.69
N LEU A 152 -26.53 1.89 -44.93
CA LEU A 152 -25.74 1.98 -43.70
C LEU A 152 -26.23 0.95 -42.67
N VAL A 153 -27.54 0.84 -42.47
CA VAL A 153 -28.13 -0.17 -41.57
C VAL A 153 -27.83 -1.59 -42.05
N GLU A 154 -27.90 -1.85 -43.36
CA GLU A 154 -27.52 -3.14 -43.95
C GLU A 154 -26.03 -3.46 -43.70
N GLU A 155 -25.14 -2.48 -43.88
CA GLU A 155 -23.71 -2.66 -43.61
C GLU A 155 -23.43 -2.86 -42.11
N GLU A 156 -24.10 -2.13 -41.22
CA GLU A 156 -24.03 -2.34 -39.78
C GLU A 156 -24.49 -3.75 -39.39
N ALA A 157 -25.62 -4.21 -39.95
CA ALA A 157 -26.10 -5.57 -39.76
C ALA A 157 -25.11 -6.61 -40.30
N ASN A 158 -24.45 -6.35 -41.42
CA ASN A 158 -23.42 -7.22 -41.99
C ASN A 158 -22.16 -7.30 -41.11
N ILE A 159 -21.71 -6.16 -40.57
CA ILE A 159 -20.56 -6.11 -39.64
C ILE A 159 -20.91 -6.88 -38.36
N LEU A 160 -22.09 -6.63 -37.78
CA LEU A 160 -22.55 -7.34 -36.59
C LEU A 160 -22.74 -8.84 -36.84
N GLY A 161 -23.28 -9.22 -38.00
CA GLY A 161 -23.39 -10.63 -38.41
C GLY A 161 -22.04 -11.33 -38.47
N ARG A 162 -21.02 -10.69 -39.05
CA ARG A 162 -19.64 -11.21 -39.01
C ARG A 162 -19.10 -11.30 -37.59
N LYS A 163 -19.36 -10.30 -36.75
CA LYS A 163 -18.89 -10.30 -35.36
C LYS A 163 -19.53 -11.40 -34.52
N ILE A 164 -20.82 -11.69 -34.75
CA ILE A 164 -21.51 -12.82 -34.12
C ILE A 164 -20.82 -14.13 -34.49
N VAL A 165 -20.57 -14.38 -35.77
CA VAL A 165 -19.90 -15.62 -36.22
C VAL A 165 -18.48 -15.73 -35.65
N GLU A 166 -17.71 -14.64 -35.62
CA GLU A 166 -16.38 -14.60 -35.00
C GLU A 166 -16.45 -14.99 -33.52
N LEU A 167 -17.36 -14.38 -32.76
CA LEU A 167 -17.58 -14.68 -31.35
C LEU A 167 -18.12 -16.10 -31.12
N GLU A 168 -18.92 -16.64 -32.05
CA GLU A 168 -19.39 -18.03 -32.00
C GLU A 168 -18.24 -19.02 -32.23
N VAL A 169 -17.35 -18.74 -33.18
CA VAL A 169 -16.14 -19.55 -33.43
C VAL A 169 -15.20 -19.48 -32.24
N GLU A 170 -14.95 -18.29 -31.69
CA GLU A 170 -14.14 -18.11 -30.48
C GLU A 170 -14.77 -18.85 -29.28
N ASN A 171 -16.08 -18.74 -29.06
CA ASN A 171 -16.77 -19.50 -28.02
C ASN A 171 -16.69 -21.01 -28.22
N ARG A 172 -16.77 -21.51 -29.46
CA ARG A 172 -16.57 -22.93 -29.74
C ARG A 172 -15.13 -23.35 -29.49
N GLY A 173 -14.16 -22.50 -29.82
CA GLY A 173 -12.74 -22.71 -29.52
C GLY A 173 -12.49 -22.79 -28.02
N LEU A 174 -12.96 -21.80 -27.24
CA LEU A 174 -12.84 -21.80 -25.78
C LEU A 174 -13.56 -23.00 -25.13
N ARG A 175 -14.71 -23.41 -25.67
CA ARG A 175 -15.40 -24.64 -25.22
C ARG A 175 -14.57 -25.88 -25.50
N ALA A 176 -13.96 -25.98 -26.67
CA ALA A 176 -13.05 -27.08 -27.01
C ALA A 176 -11.83 -27.08 -26.08
N GLU A 177 -11.21 -25.92 -25.81
CA GLU A 177 -10.10 -25.82 -24.85
C GLU A 177 -10.51 -26.23 -23.43
N LEU A 178 -11.70 -25.85 -22.98
CA LEU A 178 -12.25 -26.30 -21.68
C LEU A 178 -12.56 -27.81 -21.68
N ASP A 179 -13.04 -28.35 -22.80
CA ASP A 179 -13.26 -29.78 -22.98
C ASP A 179 -11.94 -30.56 -22.99
N ASP A 180 -10.87 -30.02 -23.58
CA ASP A 180 -9.53 -30.61 -23.60
C ASP A 180 -8.92 -30.61 -22.19
N LEU A 181 -8.96 -29.49 -21.47
CA LEU A 181 -8.48 -29.42 -20.08
C LEU A 181 -9.26 -30.35 -19.14
N ARG A 182 -10.57 -30.54 -19.38
CA ARG A 182 -11.37 -31.53 -18.64
C ARG A 182 -11.05 -32.95 -19.08
N GLY A 183 -10.85 -33.17 -20.38
CA GLY A 183 -10.46 -34.44 -20.99
C GLY A 183 -9.08 -34.91 -20.53
N GLU A 184 -8.14 -34.00 -20.25
CA GLU A 184 -6.86 -34.32 -19.63
C GLU A 184 -7.02 -34.69 -18.14
N GLY A 185 -8.05 -34.18 -17.46
CA GLY A 185 -8.41 -34.52 -16.09
C GLY A 185 -9.14 -35.87 -15.93
N GLU A 186 -9.86 -36.32 -16.96
CA GLU A 186 -10.70 -37.53 -16.90
C GLU A 186 -10.27 -38.65 -17.88
N GLY A 187 -9.43 -38.33 -18.88
CA GLY A 187 -9.03 -39.21 -19.99
C GLY A 187 -7.87 -40.15 -19.72
N ALA A 188 -7.15 -40.00 -18.60
CA ALA A 188 -6.18 -40.99 -18.16
C ALA A 188 -6.83 -42.24 -17.51
N GLY A 189 -8.16 -42.31 -17.48
CA GLY A 189 -8.90 -43.39 -16.83
C GLY A 189 -9.39 -44.52 -17.73
N ASN A 190 -9.72 -44.30 -19.01
CA ASN A 190 -10.34 -45.37 -19.80
C ASN A 190 -10.42 -45.09 -21.31
N SER A 191 -9.48 -45.64 -22.10
CA SER A 191 -9.76 -46.37 -23.37
C SER A 191 -8.46 -46.58 -24.17
N GLY A 192 -8.32 -47.80 -24.70
CA GLY A 192 -7.09 -48.27 -25.31
C GLY A 192 -6.89 -47.89 -26.78
N CYS A 193 -5.61 -47.92 -27.15
CA CYS A 193 -5.00 -48.07 -28.47
C CYS A 193 -5.22 -46.98 -29.54
N GLY A 194 -4.11 -46.60 -30.20
CA GLY A 194 -4.13 -46.22 -31.62
C GLY A 194 -3.56 -44.86 -32.01
N ALA A 195 -2.23 -44.78 -32.08
CA ALA A 195 -1.47 -44.20 -33.18
C ALA A 195 -1.63 -42.70 -33.60
N THR A 196 -0.47 -42.02 -33.50
CA THR A 196 0.12 -41.06 -34.46
C THR A 196 -0.11 -39.54 -34.29
N SER A 197 1.03 -38.89 -34.00
CA SER A 197 1.51 -37.62 -34.55
C SER A 197 1.03 -36.30 -33.93
N GLY A 198 1.99 -35.57 -33.36
CA GLY A 198 1.90 -34.11 -33.18
C GLY A 198 2.82 -33.54 -32.11
N LEU A 199 4.02 -33.10 -32.51
CA LEU A 199 4.98 -32.22 -31.81
C LEU A 199 4.32 -31.24 -30.81
N GLY A 200 4.78 -31.01 -29.59
CA GLY A 200 6.17 -30.78 -29.17
C GLY A 200 6.23 -29.41 -28.47
N ALA A 201 5.77 -29.34 -27.20
CA ALA A 201 6.03 -28.25 -26.25
C ALA A 201 5.35 -28.47 -24.87
N GLY A 202 4.34 -29.35 -24.76
CA GLY A 202 3.57 -29.55 -23.52
C GLY A 202 4.03 -30.72 -22.62
N ARG A 203 4.95 -31.57 -23.09
CA ARG A 203 5.26 -32.84 -22.40
C ARG A 203 6.08 -32.65 -21.11
N GLY A 204 6.96 -31.65 -21.06
CA GLY A 204 7.78 -31.38 -19.87
C GLY A 204 6.96 -30.89 -18.68
N LEU A 205 6.06 -29.91 -18.90
CA LEU A 205 5.23 -29.38 -17.82
C LEU A 205 4.22 -30.41 -17.28
N GLY A 206 3.72 -31.29 -18.14
CA GLY A 206 2.83 -32.39 -17.74
C GLY A 206 3.57 -33.45 -16.93
N ASP A 207 4.74 -33.88 -17.40
CA ASP A 207 5.59 -34.84 -16.69
C ASP A 207 6.03 -34.25 -15.32
N ASP A 208 6.46 -32.98 -15.28
CA ASP A 208 6.81 -32.25 -14.04
C ASP A 208 5.61 -32.09 -13.09
N LEU A 209 4.41 -31.82 -13.61
CA LEU A 209 3.19 -31.74 -12.80
C LEU A 209 2.79 -33.11 -12.24
N THR A 210 2.98 -34.19 -13.00
CA THR A 210 2.74 -35.55 -12.52
C THR A 210 3.78 -35.98 -11.48
N GLU A 211 5.05 -35.61 -11.65
CA GLU A 211 6.11 -35.85 -10.67
C GLU A 211 5.84 -35.06 -9.39
N LEU A 212 5.43 -33.79 -9.49
CA LEU A 212 5.06 -32.98 -8.33
C LEU A 212 3.83 -33.55 -7.60
N ARG A 213 2.83 -34.07 -8.34
CA ARG A 213 1.68 -34.77 -7.74
C ARG A 213 2.11 -36.06 -7.05
N GLN A 214 3.06 -36.81 -7.62
CA GLN A 214 3.59 -38.02 -7.01
C GLN A 214 4.43 -37.70 -5.75
N GLN A 215 5.26 -36.66 -5.80
CA GLN A 215 6.00 -36.15 -4.63
C GLN A 215 5.05 -35.69 -3.53
N LEU A 216 3.96 -34.99 -3.89
CA LEU A 216 2.94 -34.59 -2.93
C LEU A 216 2.28 -35.82 -2.27
N GLN A 217 1.90 -36.83 -3.06
CA GLN A 217 1.34 -38.08 -2.53
C GLN A 217 2.31 -38.79 -1.57
N LEU A 218 3.60 -38.86 -1.91
CA LEU A 218 4.61 -39.46 -1.05
C LEU A 218 4.77 -38.70 0.27
N VAL A 219 4.75 -37.36 0.23
CA VAL A 219 4.80 -36.52 1.43
C VAL A 219 3.52 -36.66 2.26
N GLU A 220 2.35 -36.80 1.62
CA GLU A 220 1.08 -37.07 2.30
C GLU A 220 1.11 -38.44 2.99
N ASP A 221 1.57 -39.49 2.31
CA ASP A 221 1.72 -40.85 2.85
C ASP A 221 2.75 -40.88 4.00
N GLU A 222 3.87 -40.18 3.87
CA GLU A 222 4.87 -40.03 4.94
C GLU A 222 4.27 -39.29 6.14
N ALA A 223 3.51 -38.21 5.91
CA ALA A 223 2.83 -37.50 6.98
C ALA A 223 1.77 -38.37 7.68
N GLU A 224 1.04 -39.22 6.95
CA GLU A 224 0.14 -40.20 7.55
C GLU A 224 0.88 -41.25 8.38
N LEU A 225 2.01 -41.76 7.87
CA LEU A 225 2.84 -42.73 8.59
C LEU A 225 3.45 -42.11 9.85
N LEU A 226 3.92 -40.86 9.78
CA LEU A 226 4.38 -40.11 10.95
C LEU A 226 3.27 -39.87 11.97
N ARG A 227 2.03 -39.57 11.52
CA ARG A 227 0.87 -39.46 12.43
C ARG A 227 0.56 -40.79 13.12
N ARG A 228 0.61 -41.92 12.41
CA ARG A 228 0.44 -43.27 13.00
C ARG A 228 1.55 -43.58 14.01
N ASN A 229 2.81 -43.33 13.66
CA ASN A 229 3.95 -43.53 14.55
C ASN A 229 3.88 -42.64 15.80
N LEU A 230 3.44 -41.39 15.64
CA LEU A 230 3.25 -40.48 16.75
C LEU A 230 2.13 -40.98 17.69
N ALA A 231 1.02 -41.47 17.14
CA ALA A 231 -0.05 -42.09 17.94
C ALA A 231 0.44 -43.34 18.70
N ASP A 232 1.22 -44.21 18.04
CA ASP A 232 1.81 -45.39 18.69
C ASP A 232 2.80 -45.00 19.79
N ALA A 233 3.64 -43.98 19.55
CA ALA A 233 4.56 -43.45 20.54
C ALA A 233 3.82 -42.80 21.73
N GLU A 234 2.73 -42.06 21.47
CA GLU A 234 1.86 -41.52 22.51
C GLU A 234 1.23 -42.63 23.36
N ASP A 235 0.77 -43.72 22.75
CA ASP A 235 0.21 -44.85 23.48
C ASP A 235 1.26 -45.62 24.28
N GLN A 236 2.48 -45.75 23.75
CA GLN A 236 3.62 -46.24 24.55
C GLN A 236 3.92 -45.32 25.73
N ASN A 237 3.90 -44.01 25.52
CA ASN A 237 4.16 -43.03 26.57
C ASN A 237 3.04 -43.04 27.63
N LYS A 238 1.77 -43.20 27.23
CA LYS A 238 0.65 -43.45 28.15
C LYS A 238 0.88 -44.73 28.95
N LYS A 239 1.28 -45.84 28.31
CA LYS A 239 1.59 -47.11 29.00
C LYS A 239 2.72 -46.91 30.03
N VAL A 240 3.84 -46.32 29.63
CA VAL A 240 4.97 -46.03 30.54
C VAL A 240 4.54 -45.08 31.66
N THR A 241 3.74 -44.06 31.37
CA THR A 241 3.19 -43.15 32.37
C THR A 241 2.26 -43.88 33.35
N THR A 242 1.42 -44.81 32.87
CA THR A 242 0.59 -45.64 33.76
C THR A 242 1.44 -46.58 34.62
N GLU A 243 2.50 -47.18 34.07
CA GLU A 243 3.45 -48.01 34.83
C GLU A 243 4.23 -47.18 35.85
N LEU A 244 4.69 -45.98 35.48
CA LEU A 244 5.31 -45.02 36.40
C LEU A 244 4.34 -44.60 37.50
N ASN A 245 3.07 -44.35 37.18
CA ASN A 245 2.05 -44.05 38.18
C ASN A 245 1.76 -45.24 39.09
N LYS A 246 1.75 -46.47 38.56
CA LYS A 246 1.66 -47.69 39.38
C LYS A 246 2.87 -47.85 40.30
N LEU A 247 4.08 -47.57 39.81
CA LEU A 247 5.32 -47.61 40.60
C LEU A 247 5.37 -46.47 41.62
N ARG A 248 4.94 -45.26 41.26
CA ARG A 248 4.75 -44.12 42.18
C ARG A 248 3.72 -44.44 43.25
N PHE A 249 2.61 -45.11 42.91
CA PHE A 249 1.62 -45.55 43.87
C PHE A 249 2.20 -46.64 44.78
N LYS A 250 2.94 -47.62 44.23
CA LYS A 250 3.67 -48.63 45.03
C LYS A 250 4.74 -48.01 45.93
N ALA A 251 5.48 -46.99 45.47
CA ALA A 251 6.47 -46.26 46.25
C ALA A 251 5.83 -45.35 47.30
N GLY A 252 4.72 -44.68 46.95
CA GLY A 252 3.90 -43.88 47.87
C GLY A 252 3.17 -44.74 48.91
N THR A 253 2.88 -46.01 48.59
CA THR A 253 2.35 -47.01 49.55
C THR A 253 3.46 -47.52 50.48
N HIS A 254 4.74 -47.39 50.11
CA HIS A 254 5.87 -47.68 51.00
C HIS A 254 6.20 -46.51 51.97
N GLU A 255 5.70 -45.29 51.70
CA GLU A 255 5.73 -44.17 52.67
C GLU A 255 4.40 -43.96 53.42
N GLY A 256 3.29 -44.50 52.91
CA GLY A 256 1.96 -44.29 53.48
C GLY A 256 1.16 -45.58 53.60
N GLY A 257 1.24 -46.22 54.78
CA GLY A 257 0.15 -47.03 55.31
C GLY A 257 0.12 -48.50 54.91
N ALA A 258 0.39 -49.35 55.90
CA ALA A 258 0.06 -50.77 55.92
C ALA A 258 -1.37 -51.06 55.39
N ARG A 259 -1.49 -52.02 54.44
CA ARG A 259 -2.40 -53.19 54.47
C ARG A 259 -2.64 -53.80 53.07
N HIS A 260 -2.34 -55.10 52.95
CA HIS A 260 -2.86 -56.08 51.96
C HIS A 260 -2.54 -55.79 50.47
N GLY A 261 -1.61 -56.45 49.77
CA GLY A 261 -1.47 -57.91 49.50
C GLY A 261 -1.93 -58.17 48.04
N GLY A 262 -1.26 -58.89 47.13
CA GLY A 262 0.04 -59.57 47.02
C GLY A 262 0.47 -59.47 45.54
N GLY A 263 1.43 -60.20 44.98
CA GLY A 263 2.44 -61.12 45.49
C GLY A 263 3.46 -61.25 44.36
N ALA A 264 4.72 -60.90 44.65
CA ALA A 264 5.93 -61.16 43.85
C ALA A 264 7.16 -60.42 44.45
N ALA A 265 6.96 -59.36 45.23
CA ALA A 265 8.03 -58.56 45.84
C ALA A 265 8.26 -58.85 47.34
N ALA A 266 7.74 -59.98 47.85
CA ALA A 266 7.76 -60.30 49.28
C ALA A 266 9.17 -60.66 49.82
N MET A 267 10.13 -61.01 48.97
CA MET A 267 11.44 -61.50 49.43
C MET A 267 12.42 -60.37 49.79
N ASP A 268 12.21 -59.16 49.25
CA ASP A 268 13.13 -58.03 49.47
C ASP A 268 12.62 -57.05 50.55
N GLY A 269 11.29 -56.96 50.72
CA GLY A 269 10.67 -56.20 51.82
C GLY A 269 11.03 -56.73 53.21
N VAL A 270 11.08 -58.06 53.38
CA VAL A 270 11.40 -58.69 54.68
C VAL A 270 12.82 -58.39 55.14
N LYS A 271 13.79 -58.30 54.21
CA LYS A 271 15.18 -57.94 54.55
C LYS A 271 15.31 -56.48 54.94
N ASN A 272 14.57 -55.60 54.27
CA ASN A 272 14.61 -54.17 54.58
C ASN A 272 13.90 -53.84 55.90
N GLU A 273 12.81 -54.55 56.22
CA GLU A 273 12.13 -54.45 57.52
C GLU A 273 13.04 -54.94 58.67
N GLY A 274 13.74 -56.07 58.50
CA GLY A 274 14.70 -56.56 59.51
C GLY A 274 15.86 -55.59 59.77
N LEU A 275 16.45 -55.02 58.71
CA LEU A 275 17.50 -53.99 58.86
C LEU A 275 16.98 -52.71 59.51
N GLN A 276 15.72 -52.34 59.24
CA GLN A 276 15.09 -51.16 59.85
C GLN A 276 14.81 -51.38 61.35
N GLU A 277 14.44 -52.59 61.76
CA GLU A 277 14.29 -52.97 63.17
C GLU A 277 15.64 -53.01 63.91
N GLU A 278 16.68 -53.57 63.30
CA GLU A 278 18.05 -53.56 63.85
C GLU A 278 18.56 -52.12 64.03
N LEU A 279 18.31 -51.23 63.07
CA LEU A 279 18.66 -49.81 63.19
C LEU A 279 17.92 -49.14 64.36
N LYS A 280 16.63 -49.46 64.57
CA LYS A 280 15.85 -48.94 65.71
C LYS A 280 16.37 -49.47 67.04
N ALA A 281 16.70 -50.77 67.12
CA ALA A 281 17.28 -51.38 68.30
C ALA A 281 18.65 -50.76 68.65
N ALA A 282 19.51 -50.55 67.65
CA ALA A 282 20.80 -49.88 67.83
C ALA A 282 20.64 -48.44 68.34
N ARG A 283 19.65 -47.68 67.84
CA ARG A 283 19.36 -46.32 68.34
C ARG A 283 18.92 -46.31 69.80
N LEU A 284 18.08 -47.26 70.23
CA LEU A 284 17.69 -47.40 71.63
C LEU A 284 18.88 -47.76 72.50
N GLN A 285 19.72 -48.70 72.05
CA GLN A 285 20.92 -49.09 72.79
C GLN A 285 21.92 -47.93 72.95
N ILE A 286 22.09 -47.09 71.91
CA ILE A 286 22.90 -45.87 72.00
C ILE A 286 22.32 -44.90 73.03
N ASN A 287 20.99 -44.77 73.08
CA ASN A 287 20.32 -43.90 74.06
C ASN A 287 20.53 -44.42 75.50
N ASP A 288 20.35 -45.72 75.73
CA ASP A 288 20.58 -46.34 77.04
C ASP A 288 22.04 -46.19 77.49
N LEU A 289 22.99 -46.41 76.57
CA LEU A 289 24.41 -46.20 76.84
C LEU A 289 24.72 -44.72 77.11
N SER A 290 24.12 -43.80 76.37
CA SER A 290 24.25 -42.36 76.60
C SER A 290 23.76 -41.97 78.00
N GLY A 291 22.63 -42.53 78.46
CA GLY A 291 22.13 -42.36 79.82
C GLY A 291 23.09 -42.91 80.88
N LYS A 292 23.62 -44.12 80.69
CA LYS A 292 24.64 -44.72 81.58
C LYS A 292 25.92 -43.90 81.64
N VAL A 293 26.37 -43.36 80.51
CA VAL A 293 27.54 -42.48 80.45
C VAL A 293 27.28 -41.19 81.24
N MET A 294 26.10 -40.57 81.10
CA MET A 294 25.75 -39.40 81.90
C MET A 294 25.70 -39.71 83.40
N GLN A 295 25.16 -40.86 83.79
CA GLN A 295 25.14 -41.28 85.19
C GLN A 295 26.55 -41.51 85.74
N LEU A 296 27.40 -42.25 85.01
CA LEU A 296 28.79 -42.47 85.40
C LEU A 296 29.58 -41.17 85.45
N GLN A 297 29.34 -40.22 84.55
CA GLN A 297 29.93 -38.88 84.60
C GLN A 297 29.51 -38.12 85.86
N TYR A 298 28.23 -38.21 86.25
CA TYR A 298 27.74 -37.61 87.49
C TYR A 298 28.38 -38.25 88.73
N GLU A 299 28.38 -39.59 88.82
CA GLU A 299 29.00 -40.32 89.92
C GLU A 299 30.51 -40.03 90.03
N ASN A 300 31.23 -39.98 88.91
CA ASN A 300 32.64 -39.63 88.88
C ASN A 300 32.87 -38.21 89.41
N ARG A 301 32.03 -37.24 89.01
CA ARG A 301 32.07 -35.87 89.53
C ARG A 301 31.82 -35.81 91.05
N VAL A 302 30.87 -36.59 91.55
CA VAL A 302 30.56 -36.69 92.99
C VAL A 302 31.72 -37.34 93.75
N LEU A 303 32.29 -38.44 93.23
CA LEU A 303 33.42 -39.14 93.83
C LEU A 303 34.67 -38.24 93.90
N LEU A 304 34.99 -37.52 92.82
CA LEU A 304 36.08 -36.54 92.82
C LEU A 304 35.84 -35.43 93.87
N SER A 305 34.62 -34.92 93.98
CA SER A 305 34.27 -33.93 95.00
C SER A 305 34.39 -34.51 96.42
N ASN A 306 34.00 -35.77 96.64
CA ASN A 306 34.15 -36.43 97.93
C ASN A 306 35.62 -36.65 98.28
N MET A 307 36.44 -37.10 97.34
CA MET A 307 37.88 -37.27 97.52
C MET A 307 38.55 -35.93 97.87
N GLN A 308 38.20 -34.85 97.16
CA GLN A 308 38.66 -33.49 97.51
C GLN A 308 38.25 -33.08 98.92
N ARG A 309 37.03 -33.42 99.38
CA ARG A 309 36.60 -33.15 100.76
C ARG A 309 37.40 -33.98 101.78
N TYR A 310 37.70 -35.24 101.50
CA TYR A 310 38.53 -36.07 102.36
C TYR A 310 39.98 -35.56 102.41
N ASP A 311 40.58 -35.22 101.27
CA ASP A 311 41.91 -34.61 101.18
C ASP A 311 41.98 -33.32 102.01
N LEU A 312 40.98 -32.44 101.86
CA LEU A 312 40.88 -31.20 102.64
C LEU A 312 40.71 -31.46 104.14
N ALA A 313 39.91 -32.46 104.53
CA ALA A 313 39.74 -32.87 105.92
C ALA A 313 41.00 -33.50 106.53
N THR A 314 41.78 -34.27 105.76
CA THR A 314 43.09 -34.78 106.18
C THR A 314 44.13 -33.66 106.31
N HIS A 315 44.12 -32.65 105.43
CA HIS A 315 45.00 -31.48 105.55
C HIS A 315 44.60 -30.54 106.71
N LEU A 316 43.32 -30.50 107.11
CA LEU A 316 42.85 -29.74 108.28
C LEU A 316 43.06 -30.49 109.61
N SER A 317 43.14 -31.82 109.60
CA SER A 317 43.35 -32.63 110.82
C SER A 317 44.83 -32.82 111.20
N LEU A 318 45.76 -32.32 110.38
CA LEU A 318 47.22 -32.55 110.52
C LEU A 318 48.06 -31.25 110.51
N ARG A 319 47.60 -30.18 111.17
CA ARG A 319 48.54 -29.09 111.54
C ARG A 319 48.26 -28.50 112.93
N PRO A 320 49.12 -28.79 113.93
CA PRO A 320 49.21 -28.01 115.15
C PRO A 320 49.75 -26.59 114.86
N SER A 321 49.15 -25.58 115.48
CA SER A 321 49.71 -24.24 115.75
C SER A 321 51.19 -24.32 116.24
N PRO A 322 52.11 -23.35 116.02
CA PRO A 322 51.88 -21.94 116.36
C PRO A 322 52.59 -20.82 115.56
N ARG A 323 51.98 -19.63 115.68
CA ARG A 323 52.56 -18.26 115.70
C ARG A 323 53.25 -17.67 114.46
N ASP A 324 52.75 -16.46 114.19
CA ASP A 324 53.41 -15.24 113.72
C ASP A 324 54.01 -15.24 112.31
N SER A 325 53.31 -14.59 111.38
CA SER A 325 53.87 -13.48 110.59
C SER A 325 52.73 -12.80 109.82
N ASP A 326 52.49 -11.54 110.18
CA ASP A 326 51.70 -10.57 109.43
C ASP A 326 52.23 -10.45 107.99
N ALA A 327 51.32 -10.44 107.02
CA ALA A 327 51.44 -9.64 105.81
C ALA A 327 50.13 -9.73 105.03
N GLU A 328 49.51 -8.56 104.87
CA GLU A 328 48.39 -8.27 104.00
C GLU A 328 48.63 -8.76 102.57
N SER A 329 47.59 -9.26 101.92
CA SER A 329 47.09 -8.70 100.65
C SER A 329 46.19 -9.70 99.93
N ASP A 330 44.92 -9.31 99.90
CA ASP A 330 44.20 -8.96 98.69
C ASP A 330 43.81 -10.06 97.68
N ALA A 331 42.56 -9.92 97.23
CA ALA A 331 41.85 -10.62 96.17
C ALA A 331 41.57 -12.12 96.41
N GLY A 332 40.33 -12.58 96.53
CA GLY A 332 39.04 -11.96 96.22
C GLY A 332 37.92 -12.96 96.51
N GLY A 333 36.70 -12.42 96.61
CA GLY A 333 35.52 -13.12 97.09
C GLY A 333 35.23 -14.47 96.45
N ALA A 334 34.83 -15.41 97.29
CA ALA A 334 33.83 -16.39 96.89
C ALA A 334 32.46 -15.81 97.28
N THR A 335 31.64 -15.63 96.24
CA THR A 335 30.28 -16.15 96.20
C THR A 335 29.40 -15.84 97.41
N SER A 336 28.30 -15.13 97.19
CA SER A 336 26.99 -15.75 97.43
C SER A 336 25.89 -14.80 96.99
N GLY A 337 24.95 -15.32 96.21
CA GLY A 337 23.79 -14.59 95.74
C GLY A 337 23.41 -15.07 94.35
N ARG A 338 22.84 -16.27 94.20
CA ARG A 338 21.39 -16.50 94.33
C ARG A 338 20.61 -15.60 93.38
N ARG A 339 20.15 -16.24 92.30
CA ARG A 339 18.91 -16.03 91.55
C ARG A 339 18.60 -14.61 91.04
N GLU A 340 18.20 -14.64 89.77
CA GLU A 340 17.27 -13.73 89.08
C GLU A 340 17.87 -12.50 88.39
N SER A 341 17.66 -12.50 87.07
CA SER A 341 17.32 -11.35 86.21
C SER A 341 18.41 -10.38 85.73
N ASP A 342 18.38 -10.21 84.41
CA ASP A 342 18.39 -8.94 83.66
C ASP A 342 19.67 -8.08 83.54
N GLU A 343 19.87 -7.66 82.28
CA GLU A 343 20.61 -6.49 81.75
C GLU A 343 22.16 -6.45 81.73
N ASP A 344 22.63 -6.05 80.55
CA ASP A 344 23.83 -5.28 80.20
C ASP A 344 25.27 -5.83 80.32
N SER A 345 25.81 -6.14 79.13
CA SER A 345 26.99 -5.49 78.54
C SER A 345 28.21 -5.21 79.43
N THR A 346 29.30 -5.96 79.25
CA THR A 346 30.55 -5.46 78.60
C THR A 346 31.68 -6.50 78.55
N SER A 347 32.08 -6.81 77.30
CA SER A 347 33.47 -6.98 76.82
C SER A 347 34.38 -8.10 77.35
N SER A 348 34.64 -9.12 76.52
CA SER A 348 35.91 -9.20 75.76
C SER A 348 35.99 -10.45 74.86
N ARG A 349 35.53 -10.31 73.61
CA ARG A 349 36.26 -10.74 72.39
C ARG A 349 35.50 -10.29 71.14
N LEU A 350 35.74 -9.03 70.81
CA LEU A 350 36.15 -8.54 69.49
C LEU A 350 35.50 -9.21 68.26
N ILE A 351 34.37 -8.65 67.84
CA ILE A 351 34.08 -8.37 66.43
C ILE A 351 33.97 -6.84 66.34
N PRO A 352 34.62 -6.18 65.35
CA PRO A 352 33.81 -5.45 64.38
C PRO A 352 34.29 -5.54 62.91
N PRO A 353 33.35 -5.48 61.93
CA PRO A 353 33.64 -5.26 60.52
C PRO A 353 33.79 -3.77 60.21
N HIS A 354 34.77 -3.39 59.40
CA HIS A 354 34.93 -2.02 58.90
C HIS A 354 34.21 -1.83 57.54
N ARG A 355 33.06 -1.13 57.57
CA ARG A 355 32.80 0.23 57.00
C ARG A 355 33.60 0.64 55.73
N LYS A 356 33.07 1.27 54.66
CA LYS A 356 32.07 2.36 54.42
C LYS A 356 31.68 2.33 52.90
N ARG A 357 30.74 3.09 52.28
CA ARG A 357 30.00 4.33 52.59
C ARG A 357 28.91 4.57 51.51
N GLU A 358 27.84 5.28 51.91
CA GLU A 358 26.99 6.29 51.19
C GLU A 358 26.48 6.00 49.77
N GLY A 359 25.21 6.20 49.41
CA GLY A 359 24.03 6.77 50.07
C GLY A 359 22.84 6.70 49.08
N PRO A 360 21.60 7.08 49.47
CA PRO A 360 20.40 6.78 48.69
C PRO A 360 19.76 8.00 48.01
N VAL A 361 18.90 7.71 47.03
CA VAL A 361 17.79 8.53 46.47
C VAL A 361 18.15 9.64 45.46
N GLY A 362 17.38 9.69 44.36
CA GLY A 362 17.34 10.83 43.44
C GLY A 362 16.55 10.54 42.15
N GLY A 363 15.23 10.39 42.28
CA GLY A 363 14.31 10.63 41.17
C GLY A 363 13.99 12.12 41.06
N GLU A 364 13.30 12.48 39.97
CA GLU A 364 12.63 13.75 39.65
C GLU A 364 13.49 14.96 39.24
N SER A 365 13.33 15.38 37.99
CA SER A 365 13.14 16.79 37.61
C SER A 365 12.73 16.88 36.14
N ASP A 366 11.44 17.16 35.96
CA ASP A 366 10.83 17.77 34.78
C ASP A 366 10.69 19.26 35.11
N SER A 367 11.05 20.20 34.22
CA SER A 367 10.67 21.63 34.30
C SER A 367 11.03 22.42 33.04
N ASP A 368 9.98 22.82 32.34
CA ASP A 368 9.63 24.15 31.79
C ASP A 368 10.51 24.90 30.76
N GLU A 369 9.89 24.99 29.58
CA GLU A 369 9.58 26.15 28.71
C GLU A 369 10.29 27.53 28.83
N VAL A 370 10.20 28.25 27.69
CA VAL A 370 10.23 29.71 27.47
C VAL A 370 11.65 30.24 27.13
N ARG A 371 11.95 30.93 26.00
CA ARG A 371 11.17 31.82 25.13
C ARG A 371 11.91 32.15 23.81
N ASN A 372 11.14 32.34 22.73
CA ASN A 372 11.27 33.30 21.59
C ASN A 372 12.63 33.47 20.89
N ASN A 373 12.78 33.63 19.57
CA ASN A 373 11.98 34.19 18.46
C ASN A 373 12.89 33.92 17.23
N ASN A 374 12.48 33.54 16.01
CA ASN A 374 11.71 34.29 15.02
C ASN A 374 11.77 33.46 13.71
N GLY A 375 10.65 33.29 12.99
CA GLY A 375 10.69 32.74 11.62
C GLY A 375 9.43 32.04 11.14
N SER A 376 8.33 32.79 11.04
CA SER A 376 7.04 32.38 10.48
C SER A 376 7.14 31.79 9.06
N SER A 377 6.53 30.63 8.82
CA SER A 377 5.47 30.45 7.80
C SER A 377 4.72 29.14 7.96
N ARG A 378 3.41 29.26 7.77
CA ARG A 378 2.34 28.34 8.20
C ARG A 378 2.05 27.32 7.11
N CYS A 379 1.77 26.08 7.50
CA CYS A 379 0.84 25.21 6.78
C CYS A 379 -0.20 24.68 7.79
N MET A 380 -1.46 24.83 7.41
CA MET A 380 -2.66 24.48 8.16
C MET A 380 -3.08 23.04 7.86
N THR A 381 -3.41 22.28 8.91
CA THR A 381 -4.30 21.09 8.95
C THR A 381 -5.72 21.43 8.46
N PRO A 382 -6.65 20.49 8.09
CA PRO A 382 -7.01 19.23 8.81
C PRO A 382 -7.40 18.05 7.86
N THR A 383 -7.67 16.78 8.23
CA THR A 383 -8.53 16.22 9.30
C THR A 383 -8.42 14.66 9.31
N ARG A 384 -8.39 14.02 10.50
CA ARG A 384 -9.16 12.83 10.99
C ARG A 384 -9.84 11.94 9.90
N GLY A 385 -9.78 10.61 9.84
CA GLY A 385 -9.55 9.52 10.82
C GLY A 385 -10.71 8.51 10.77
N LEU A 386 -10.40 7.19 10.92
CA LEU A 386 -11.28 5.99 11.07
C LEU A 386 -11.68 5.28 9.74
N TYR A 387 -11.65 3.94 9.55
CA TYR A 387 -11.86 2.71 10.37
C TYR A 387 -11.26 1.53 9.55
N THR A 388 -10.61 0.47 10.06
CA THR A 388 -11.10 -0.74 10.80
C THR A 388 -9.94 -1.77 10.92
N PRO A 389 -10.00 -2.82 11.77
CA PRO A 389 -10.29 -2.85 13.19
C PRO A 389 -9.18 -3.56 14.00
N THR A 390 -9.17 -3.30 15.31
CA THR A 390 -8.45 -4.04 16.34
C THR A 390 -9.04 -5.43 16.55
N GLY A 391 -8.18 -6.46 16.58
CA GLY A 391 -8.42 -7.74 17.23
C GLY A 391 -7.45 -7.92 18.40
N PRO A 392 -7.86 -8.52 19.54
CA PRO A 392 -7.08 -8.54 20.77
C PRO A 392 -6.16 -9.76 20.85
N GLU A 393 -5.00 -9.52 21.48
CA GLU A 393 -4.27 -10.42 22.38
C GLU A 393 -3.89 -11.83 21.91
N GLY A 394 -2.58 -12.07 21.82
CA GLY A 394 -2.06 -13.43 21.82
C GLY A 394 -0.61 -13.57 21.39
N SER A 395 0.29 -13.35 22.34
CA SER A 395 1.64 -13.95 22.39
C SER A 395 2.78 -13.28 21.60
N ALA A 396 3.57 -12.53 22.36
CA ALA A 396 5.03 -12.58 22.38
C ALA A 396 5.77 -12.63 21.03
N SER A 397 5.80 -11.50 20.32
CA SER A 397 6.93 -11.21 19.43
C SER A 397 8.13 -10.82 20.28
N SER A 398 8.88 -11.86 20.63
CA SER A 398 10.24 -11.91 21.16
C SER A 398 11.05 -10.61 21.00
N ALA A 399 11.58 -10.14 22.13
CA ALA A 399 12.57 -9.08 22.27
C ALA A 399 13.94 -9.38 21.64
N LEU A 400 13.99 -10.25 20.62
CA LEU A 400 15.20 -10.71 19.93
C LEU A 400 15.32 -10.15 18.50
N ALA A 401 14.34 -9.38 18.02
CA ALA A 401 14.39 -8.78 16.68
C ALA A 401 15.29 -7.53 16.57
N ARG A 402 16.01 -7.15 17.64
CA ARG A 402 16.83 -5.92 17.69
C ARG A 402 18.34 -6.15 17.51
N PHE A 403 18.77 -7.39 17.23
CA PHE A 403 20.20 -7.77 17.18
C PHE A 403 20.69 -8.31 15.82
N LEU A 404 20.08 -7.91 14.70
CA LEU A 404 20.69 -8.12 13.38
C LEU A 404 20.90 -6.77 12.68
N PRO A 405 22.15 -6.31 12.50
CA PRO A 405 22.44 -5.15 11.67
C PRO A 405 22.35 -5.57 10.19
N GLY A 406 21.46 -4.91 9.42
CA GLY A 406 21.61 -4.81 7.95
C GLY A 406 20.69 -5.63 7.03
N GLY A 407 19.75 -6.44 7.52
CA GLY A 407 19.00 -7.38 6.65
C GLY A 407 17.61 -6.95 6.16
N ARG A 408 16.93 -6.03 6.86
CA ARG A 408 15.49 -5.73 6.59
C ARG A 408 15.20 -4.36 5.98
N CYS A 409 16.11 -3.39 6.10
CA CYS A 409 16.00 -2.13 5.36
C CYS A 409 16.30 -2.35 3.87
N SER A 410 17.30 -3.18 3.55
CA SER A 410 17.72 -3.46 2.18
C SER A 410 16.67 -4.12 1.30
N LEU A 411 15.73 -4.92 1.83
CA LEU A 411 14.67 -5.54 1.00
C LEU A 411 13.58 -4.55 0.59
N ARG A 412 13.17 -3.67 1.51
CA ARG A 412 12.20 -2.61 1.20
C ARG A 412 12.85 -1.55 0.30
N ASP A 413 14.09 -1.19 0.58
CA ASP A 413 14.86 -0.25 -0.25
C ASP A 413 15.16 -0.87 -1.63
N ARG A 414 15.42 -2.18 -1.73
CA ARG A 414 15.57 -2.91 -3.01
C ARG A 414 14.27 -2.95 -3.80
N GLN A 415 13.13 -3.19 -3.15
CA GLN A 415 11.83 -3.16 -3.82
C GLN A 415 11.53 -1.74 -4.33
N GLN A 416 11.81 -0.72 -3.54
CA GLN A 416 11.67 0.68 -3.96
C GLN A 416 12.54 0.99 -5.18
N MET A 417 13.79 0.50 -5.24
CA MET A 417 14.66 0.68 -6.42
C MET A 417 14.12 -0.03 -7.67
N ILE A 418 13.51 -1.21 -7.52
CA ILE A 418 12.84 -1.93 -8.62
C ILE A 418 11.61 -1.15 -9.10
N ASP A 419 10.80 -0.64 -8.18
CA ASP A 419 9.59 0.14 -8.51
C ASP A 419 9.97 1.47 -9.20
N ILE A 420 11.01 2.15 -8.71
CA ILE A 420 11.56 3.38 -9.32
C ILE A 420 12.07 3.09 -10.74
N ARG A 421 12.78 1.96 -10.94
CA ARG A 421 13.28 1.55 -12.26
C ARG A 421 12.12 1.24 -13.23
N ALA A 422 11.11 0.49 -12.78
CA ALA A 422 9.94 0.15 -13.58
C ALA A 422 9.14 1.41 -13.99
N GLU A 423 8.98 2.36 -13.07
CA GLU A 423 8.30 3.63 -13.36
C GLU A 423 9.12 4.53 -14.30
N ALA A 424 10.44 4.57 -14.13
CA ALA A 424 11.34 5.28 -15.05
C ALA A 424 11.28 4.69 -16.48
N GLU A 425 11.27 3.36 -16.62
CA GLU A 425 11.08 2.71 -17.92
C GLU A 425 9.71 3.03 -18.55
N ARG A 426 8.65 3.07 -17.74
CA ARG A 426 7.30 3.47 -18.19
C ARG A 426 7.29 4.92 -18.69
N LEU A 427 8.03 5.81 -18.02
CA LEU A 427 8.17 7.20 -18.41
C LEU A 427 8.95 7.33 -19.72
N VAL A 428 10.02 6.56 -19.94
CA VAL A 428 10.75 6.51 -21.23
C VAL A 428 9.82 6.17 -22.38
N ARG A 429 9.00 5.12 -22.26
CA ARG A 429 8.05 4.73 -23.31
C ARG A 429 7.03 5.83 -23.62
N THR A 430 6.60 6.56 -22.60
CA THR A 430 5.65 7.68 -22.75
C THR A 430 6.28 8.84 -23.50
N ILE A 431 7.52 9.19 -23.15
CA ILE A 431 8.28 10.25 -23.84
C ILE A 431 8.59 9.85 -25.28
N ASP A 432 8.93 8.57 -25.54
CA ASP A 432 9.19 8.07 -26.89
C ASP A 432 7.97 8.22 -27.80
N ARG A 433 6.78 7.89 -27.29
CA ARG A 433 5.53 8.12 -28.02
C ARG A 433 5.31 9.61 -28.29
N LEU A 434 5.54 10.46 -27.29
CA LEU A 434 5.33 11.90 -27.42
C LEU A 434 6.35 12.56 -28.38
N ILE A 435 7.58 12.08 -28.43
CA ILE A 435 8.59 12.47 -29.43
C ILE A 435 8.11 12.08 -30.84
N ALA A 436 7.57 10.87 -31.00
CA ALA A 436 7.07 10.38 -32.29
C ALA A 436 5.83 11.17 -32.77
N ASP A 437 4.87 11.43 -31.88
CA ASP A 437 3.68 12.23 -32.18
C ASP A 437 4.08 13.66 -32.57
N THR A 438 5.00 14.28 -31.83
CA THR A 438 5.52 15.62 -32.14
C THR A 438 6.31 15.63 -33.46
N ALA A 439 7.08 14.58 -33.77
CA ALA A 439 7.80 14.46 -35.04
C ALA A 439 6.84 14.29 -36.23
N THR A 440 5.71 13.63 -36.01
CA THR A 440 4.63 13.48 -37.00
C THR A 440 3.98 14.84 -37.27
N ILE A 441 3.61 15.59 -36.23
CA ILE A 441 3.07 16.96 -36.35
C ILE A 441 4.04 17.89 -37.09
N ILE A 442 5.34 17.80 -36.77
CA ILE A 442 6.40 18.54 -37.48
C ILE A 442 6.43 18.15 -38.97
N SER A 443 6.33 16.86 -39.28
CA SER A 443 6.37 16.37 -40.67
C SER A 443 5.12 16.79 -41.46
N GLU A 444 3.94 16.69 -40.85
CA GLU A 444 2.67 17.14 -41.43
C GLU A 444 2.68 18.65 -41.70
N ALA A 445 3.16 19.45 -40.73
CA ALA A 445 3.30 20.90 -40.90
C ALA A 445 4.22 21.27 -42.06
N ARG A 446 5.32 20.53 -42.29
CA ARG A 446 6.18 20.73 -43.47
C ARG A 446 5.45 20.44 -44.79
N VAL A 447 4.66 19.38 -44.85
CA VAL A 447 3.90 19.02 -46.06
C VAL A 447 2.84 20.08 -46.39
N TYR A 448 2.17 20.64 -45.38
CA TYR A 448 1.21 21.74 -45.58
C TYR A 448 1.87 23.03 -46.07
N VAL A 449 3.08 23.36 -45.59
CA VAL A 449 3.86 24.51 -46.08
C VAL A 449 4.33 24.28 -47.52
N SER A 450 4.83 23.08 -47.85
CA SER A 450 5.26 22.74 -49.22
C SER A 450 4.11 22.61 -50.23
N ASN A 451 2.92 22.17 -49.80
CA ASN A 451 1.73 22.08 -50.67
C ASN A 451 0.99 23.41 -50.82
N GLY A 452 1.08 24.31 -49.83
CA GLY A 452 0.51 25.66 -49.90
C GLY A 452 1.21 26.55 -50.93
N ASP A 453 2.52 26.38 -51.08
CA ASP A 453 3.35 27.15 -52.03
C ASP A 453 3.07 26.80 -53.51
N LEU A 454 2.51 25.61 -53.79
CA LEU A 454 2.20 25.16 -55.15
C LEU A 454 0.76 25.43 -55.60
N MET A 455 -0.17 25.76 -54.70
CA MET A 455 -1.60 25.95 -55.05
C MET A 455 -2.12 27.39 -55.01
N PHE A 456 -1.38 28.37 -54.47
CA PHE A 456 -1.85 29.76 -54.34
C PHE A 456 -0.94 30.83 -54.99
N GLY A 457 -0.21 30.46 -56.05
CA GLY A 457 0.55 31.40 -56.89
C GLY A 457 -0.28 32.32 -57.79
N ARG A 458 -1.49 32.77 -57.38
CA ARG A 458 -2.22 33.81 -58.11
C ARG A 458 -3.27 34.53 -57.25
N GLY A 459 -2.86 35.64 -56.65
CA GLY A 459 -3.78 36.72 -56.30
C GLY A 459 -3.58 37.33 -54.92
N GLY A 460 -3.00 38.54 -54.91
CA GLY A 460 -3.44 39.63 -54.03
C GLY A 460 -2.99 39.58 -52.57
N GLU A 461 -1.99 40.42 -52.28
CA GLU A 461 -1.85 41.25 -51.07
C GLU A 461 -2.90 41.03 -49.95
N GLU A 462 -2.53 40.24 -48.93
CA GLU A 462 -2.91 40.36 -47.50
C GLU A 462 -2.61 39.01 -46.81
N GLY A 463 -1.40 38.82 -46.26
CA GLY A 463 -1.09 37.54 -45.62
C GLY A 463 0.25 37.40 -44.88
N GLY A 464 1.00 38.49 -44.70
CA GLY A 464 2.35 38.44 -44.11
C GLY A 464 2.41 38.02 -42.63
N GLU A 465 1.29 38.05 -41.90
CA GLU A 465 1.28 37.75 -40.45
C GLU A 465 1.06 36.27 -40.13
N GLY A 466 0.33 35.55 -41.00
CA GLY A 466 -0.03 34.14 -40.77
C GLY A 466 1.13 33.18 -41.03
N ASP A 467 1.93 33.43 -42.06
CA ASP A 467 3.06 32.57 -42.42
C ASP A 467 4.21 32.69 -41.40
N GLY A 468 4.48 33.92 -40.93
CA GLY A 468 5.43 34.17 -39.84
C GLY A 468 5.01 33.52 -38.51
N SER A 469 3.71 33.40 -38.21
CA SER A 469 3.24 32.69 -37.01
C SER A 469 3.45 31.19 -37.11
N ARG A 470 3.13 30.58 -38.26
CA ARG A 470 3.32 29.14 -38.50
C ARG A 470 4.80 28.73 -38.47
N ILE A 471 5.69 29.58 -38.99
CA ILE A 471 7.13 29.37 -38.93
C ILE A 471 7.63 29.39 -37.48
N ARG A 472 7.15 30.35 -36.66
CA ARG A 472 7.50 30.42 -35.23
C ARG A 472 6.97 29.23 -34.44
N GLU A 473 5.76 28.77 -34.72
CA GLU A 473 5.16 27.57 -34.11
C GLU A 473 5.93 26.31 -34.49
N HIS A 474 6.35 26.19 -35.74
CA HIS A 474 7.15 25.06 -36.21
C HIS A 474 8.55 25.02 -35.58
N GLU A 475 9.19 26.19 -35.43
CA GLU A 475 10.47 26.30 -34.71
C GLU A 475 10.33 25.96 -33.23
N LEU A 476 9.24 26.38 -32.58
CA LEU A 476 8.94 26.03 -31.20
C LEU A 476 8.77 24.51 -31.03
N LEU A 477 8.04 23.85 -31.94
CA LEU A 477 7.88 22.39 -31.94
C LEU A 477 9.22 21.67 -32.12
N TYR A 478 10.13 22.18 -32.95
CA TYR A 478 11.48 21.64 -33.08
C TYR A 478 12.28 21.75 -31.78
N ARG A 479 12.22 22.90 -31.08
CA ARG A 479 12.87 23.08 -29.78
C ARG A 479 12.29 22.16 -28.71
N ILE A 480 10.96 22.03 -28.67
CA ILE A 480 10.27 21.11 -27.76
C ILE A 480 10.68 19.66 -28.07
N ASN A 481 10.71 19.25 -29.34
CA ASN A 481 11.15 17.92 -29.76
C ASN A 481 12.62 17.63 -29.37
N ALA A 482 13.51 18.62 -29.51
CA ALA A 482 14.89 18.52 -29.09
C ALA A 482 15.03 18.39 -27.55
N GLN A 483 14.27 19.18 -26.79
CA GLN A 483 14.23 19.08 -25.32
C GLN A 483 13.72 17.72 -24.84
N MET A 484 12.68 17.18 -25.47
CA MET A 484 12.14 15.86 -25.11
C MET A 484 13.11 14.73 -25.44
N LYS A 485 13.85 14.84 -26.56
CA LYS A 485 14.94 13.91 -26.90
C LYS A 485 16.10 13.99 -25.90
N ALA A 486 16.47 15.19 -25.45
CA ALA A 486 17.49 15.36 -24.42
C ALA A 486 17.03 14.75 -23.09
N PHE A 487 15.80 15.04 -22.66
CA PHE A 487 15.22 14.48 -21.45
C PHE A 487 15.11 12.94 -21.51
N ARG A 488 14.71 12.37 -22.65
CA ARG A 488 14.72 10.92 -22.89
C ARG A 488 16.12 10.33 -22.67
N LYS A 489 17.16 10.99 -23.17
CA LYS A 489 18.55 10.54 -23.03
C LYS A 489 19.02 10.61 -21.57
N GLU A 490 18.65 11.66 -20.85
CA GLU A 490 18.95 11.81 -19.42
C GLU A 490 18.21 10.75 -18.58
N LEU A 491 16.94 10.49 -18.88
CA LEU A 491 16.15 9.47 -18.22
C LEU A 491 16.70 8.06 -18.48
N GLN A 492 17.15 7.78 -19.71
CA GLN A 492 17.82 6.52 -20.02
C GLN A 492 19.15 6.39 -19.27
N ALA A 493 19.96 7.45 -19.25
CA ALA A 493 21.19 7.47 -18.47
C ALA A 493 20.96 7.33 -16.96
N PHE A 494 19.82 7.81 -16.45
CA PHE A 494 19.39 7.59 -15.07
C PHE A 494 19.04 6.12 -14.81
N ILE A 495 18.28 5.47 -15.69
CA ILE A 495 17.96 4.03 -15.60
C ILE A 495 19.22 3.17 -15.68
N ASP A 496 20.16 3.52 -16.57
CA ASP A 496 21.42 2.79 -16.73
C ASP A 496 22.32 2.92 -15.48
N ARG A 497 22.18 4.02 -14.72
CA ARG A 497 22.86 4.25 -13.44
C ARG A 497 22.14 3.62 -12.25
N LEU A 498 20.86 3.29 -12.38
CA LEU A 498 20.10 2.55 -11.37
C LEU A 498 20.49 1.07 -11.43
N GLU A 499 21.67 0.76 -10.87
CA GLU A 499 22.11 -0.62 -10.65
C GLU A 499 21.19 -1.29 -9.62
N VAL A 500 20.28 -2.14 -10.09
CA VAL A 500 19.69 -3.20 -9.28
C VAL A 500 20.68 -4.36 -9.30
N PRO A 501 21.10 -4.93 -8.15
CA PRO A 501 21.89 -6.15 -8.15
C PRO A 501 21.16 -7.22 -8.97
N ARG A 502 21.73 -7.59 -10.12
CA ARG A 502 21.21 -8.65 -10.99
C ARG A 502 21.03 -9.91 -10.16
N LEU A 503 19.94 -10.63 -10.40
CA LEU A 503 19.66 -11.92 -9.76
C LEU A 503 20.63 -13.05 -10.17
N GLU A 504 21.58 -12.77 -11.07
CA GLU A 504 22.53 -13.73 -11.63
C GLU A 504 23.67 -14.08 -10.65
N ASP A 505 23.95 -13.26 -9.63
CA ASP A 505 24.99 -13.58 -8.63
C ASP A 505 24.51 -14.50 -7.49
N ARG A 506 23.26 -14.97 -7.52
CA ARG A 506 22.73 -15.93 -6.52
C ARG A 506 22.91 -17.39 -6.92
N GLU A 507 23.88 -17.70 -7.78
CA GLU A 507 24.38 -19.06 -7.96
C GLU A 507 25.79 -19.26 -7.37
N ALA A 508 26.45 -18.19 -6.89
CA ALA A 508 27.86 -18.26 -6.48
C ALA A 508 28.14 -18.24 -4.97
N GLU A 509 27.19 -17.92 -4.10
CA GLU A 509 27.43 -17.96 -2.64
C GLU A 509 26.26 -18.56 -1.85
N GLU A 510 26.30 -19.88 -1.67
CA GLU A 510 25.58 -20.58 -0.60
C GLU A 510 26.45 -20.65 0.67
N PRO A 511 26.01 -20.11 1.82
CA PRO A 511 26.66 -20.35 3.10
C PRO A 511 26.21 -21.67 3.76
N LEU A 512 25.71 -22.65 3.00
CA LEU A 512 25.26 -23.96 3.51
C LEU A 512 26.29 -25.09 3.32
N SER A 513 27.36 -24.85 2.56
CA SER A 513 28.45 -25.82 2.30
C SER A 513 29.27 -26.20 3.55
N MET A 514 29.18 -25.45 4.66
CA MET A 514 29.96 -25.72 5.87
C MET A 514 29.52 -26.98 6.64
N PHE A 515 28.24 -27.36 6.58
CA PHE A 515 27.73 -28.50 7.34
C PHE A 515 27.88 -29.83 6.60
N GLN A 516 28.04 -29.79 5.28
CA GLN A 516 28.21 -30.98 4.46
C GLN A 516 29.46 -31.81 4.81
N PRO A 517 30.66 -31.22 5.04
CA PRO A 517 31.81 -31.99 5.51
C PRO A 517 31.64 -32.51 6.94
N ILE A 518 30.89 -31.81 7.80
CA ILE A 518 30.65 -32.22 9.20
C ILE A 518 29.67 -33.40 9.24
N ILE A 519 28.60 -33.35 8.46
CA ILE A 519 27.63 -34.44 8.33
C ILE A 519 28.30 -35.66 7.69
N LEU A 520 29.13 -35.45 6.66
CA LEU A 520 29.90 -36.53 6.04
C LEU A 520 30.89 -37.16 7.04
N LEU A 521 31.59 -36.35 7.84
CA LEU A 521 32.51 -36.83 8.89
C LEU A 521 31.78 -37.64 9.95
N ILE A 522 30.61 -37.17 10.41
CA ILE A 522 29.78 -37.89 11.39
C ILE A 522 29.29 -39.21 10.80
N LEU A 523 28.84 -39.23 9.55
CA LEU A 523 28.34 -40.43 8.88
C LEU A 523 29.46 -41.46 8.66
N ILE A 524 30.66 -40.98 8.32
CA ILE A 524 31.89 -41.80 8.24
C ILE A 524 32.23 -42.39 9.63
N LEU A 525 32.23 -41.58 10.69
CA LEU A 525 32.54 -42.05 12.05
C LEU A 525 31.50 -43.05 12.57
N VAL A 526 30.22 -42.89 12.24
CA VAL A 526 29.13 -43.84 12.59
C VAL A 526 29.26 -45.16 11.80
N LEU A 527 29.66 -45.10 10.53
CA LEU A 527 29.97 -46.29 9.74
C LEU A 527 31.18 -47.04 10.30
N PHE A 528 32.22 -46.34 10.77
CA PHE A 528 33.40 -46.98 11.34
C PHE A 528 33.21 -47.45 12.78
N SER A 529 32.29 -46.88 13.55
CA SER A 529 32.01 -47.32 14.94
C SER A 529 31.07 -48.52 15.01
N SER A 530 30.37 -48.84 13.92
CA SER A 530 29.54 -50.06 13.79
C SER A 530 30.29 -51.25 13.15
N LEU A 531 31.45 -51.02 12.53
CA LEU A 531 32.32 -52.08 12.04
C LEU A 531 33.33 -52.51 13.13
N SER A 532 33.53 -53.81 13.32
CA SER A 532 34.59 -54.27 14.22
C SER A 532 35.97 -53.87 13.67
N TYR A 533 36.94 -53.60 14.54
CA TYR A 533 38.32 -53.29 14.12
C TYR A 533 38.91 -54.36 13.18
N ALA A 534 38.46 -55.62 13.28
CA ALA A 534 38.89 -56.69 12.37
C ALA A 534 38.36 -56.52 10.93
N THR A 535 37.16 -55.96 10.75
CA THR A 535 36.59 -55.69 9.41
C THR A 535 37.24 -54.47 8.76
N ILE A 536 37.58 -53.46 9.57
CA ILE A 536 38.32 -52.26 9.11
C ILE A 536 39.72 -52.67 8.65
N PHE A 537 40.42 -53.49 9.44
CA PHE A 537 41.77 -53.95 9.09
C PHE A 537 41.79 -54.81 7.82
N LYS A 538 40.77 -55.65 7.59
CA LYS A 538 40.61 -56.41 6.35
C LYS A 538 40.33 -55.53 5.14
N LEU A 539 39.49 -54.50 5.27
CA LEU A 539 39.23 -53.56 4.17
C LEU A 539 40.46 -52.72 3.83
N VAL A 540 41.20 -52.24 4.83
CA VAL A 540 42.46 -51.51 4.60
C VAL A 540 43.51 -52.43 3.96
N PHE A 541 43.63 -53.68 4.42
CA PHE A 541 44.54 -54.67 3.84
C PHE A 541 44.17 -55.03 2.39
N LEU A 542 42.89 -55.13 2.07
CA LEU A 542 42.41 -55.42 0.71
C LEU A 542 42.59 -54.21 -0.22
N PHE A 543 42.40 -53.00 0.31
CA PHE A 543 42.63 -51.75 -0.38
C PHE A 543 44.12 -51.51 -0.68
N THR A 544 45.03 -51.85 0.25
CA THR A 544 46.48 -51.78 0.01
C THR A 544 46.96 -52.87 -0.95
N LEU A 545 46.37 -54.07 -0.91
CA LEU A 545 46.67 -55.13 -1.89
C LEU A 545 46.24 -54.76 -3.31
N PHE A 546 45.11 -54.07 -3.45
CA PHE A 546 44.60 -53.59 -4.75
C PHE A 546 45.46 -52.50 -5.39
N PHE A 547 46.23 -51.74 -4.59
CA PHE A 547 47.15 -50.70 -5.08
C PHE A 547 48.60 -51.17 -5.26
N VAL A 548 48.94 -52.37 -4.78
CA VAL A 548 50.30 -52.94 -4.84
C VAL A 548 50.42 -54.07 -5.88
N LEU A 549 49.31 -54.65 -6.35
CA LEU A 549 49.24 -55.34 -7.65
C LEU A 549 48.99 -54.33 -8.77
#